data_AF-A0A840SLC9-F1
#
_entry.id   AF-A0A840SLC9-F1
#
_cell.length_a   1.000
_cell.length_b   1.000
_cell.length_c   1.000
_cell.angle_alpha   90.00
_cell.angle_beta   90.00
_cell.angle_gamma   90.00
#
_symmetry.space_group_name_H-M   'P 1'
#
loop_
_entity.id
_entity.type
_entity.pdbx_description
1 polymer ?
#
loop_
_entity_poly.entity_id
_entity_poly.type
_entity_poly.pdbx_seq_one_letter_code
_entity_poly.pdbx_strand_id
1 'polypeptide(L)'
;MSPLRTVFLGVAFLRDLTLSSVAVARAVVDPRRAAPGFVTVPLTLARTDVEITLVANYITLTPGTLTVDVSADRRTLLVHALEADEAGIRADIAAIEVRVTGATR
;
A
#
# COMPACT_ATOMS: atom_id res chain seq x y z
N MET A 1 11.29 -27.75 -24.54
CA MET A 1 11.36 -26.29 -24.29
C MET A 1 12.59 -25.77 -25.03
N SER A 2 12.47 -24.84 -25.98
CA SER A 2 13.64 -24.44 -26.78
C SER A 2 14.60 -23.58 -25.94
N PRO A 3 15.90 -23.94 -25.87
CA PRO A 3 16.85 -23.30 -24.96
C PRO A 3 17.02 -21.80 -25.22
N LEU A 4 16.89 -21.38 -26.48
CA LEU A 4 16.90 -19.97 -26.90
C LEU A 4 15.76 -19.14 -26.29
N ARG A 5 14.56 -19.72 -26.13
CA ARG A 5 13.42 -19.03 -25.52
C ARG A 5 13.65 -18.80 -24.03
N THR A 6 14.27 -19.77 -23.34
CA THR A 6 14.59 -19.66 -21.92
C THR A 6 15.63 -18.57 -21.66
N VAL A 7 16.68 -18.50 -22.48
CA VAL A 7 17.71 -17.45 -22.37
C VAL A 7 17.12 -16.08 -22.67
N PHE A 8 16.31 -15.95 -23.73
CA PHE A 8 15.63 -14.70 -24.06
C PHE A 8 14.74 -14.21 -22.91
N LEU A 9 13.96 -15.11 -22.31
CA LEU A 9 13.11 -14.79 -21.17
C LEU A 9 13.93 -14.36 -19.95
N GLY A 10 15.05 -15.04 -19.68
CA GLY A 10 15.95 -14.68 -18.59
C GLY A 10 16.55 -13.28 -18.74
N VAL A 11 16.97 -12.90 -19.96
CA VAL A 11 17.50 -11.57 -20.23
C VAL A 11 16.42 -10.49 -20.16
N ALA A 12 15.23 -10.75 -20.72
CA ALA A 12 14.09 -9.85 -20.62
C ALA A 12 13.69 -9.62 -19.15
N PHE A 13 13.63 -10.70 -18.36
CA PHE A 13 13.32 -10.65 -16.93
C PHE A 13 14.33 -9.80 -16.15
N LEU A 14 15.64 -10.00 -16.38
CA LEU A 14 16.68 -9.21 -15.71
C LEU A 14 16.61 -7.72 -16.09
N ARG A 15 16.30 -7.42 -17.35
CA ARG A 15 16.10 -6.04 -17.81
C ARG A 15 14.91 -5.39 -17.09
N ASP A 16 13.77 -6.07 -17.05
CA ASP A 16 12.56 -5.54 -16.45
C ASP A 16 12.71 -5.38 -14.92
N LEU A 17 13.39 -6.33 -14.26
CA LEU A 17 13.76 -6.25 -12.85
C LEU A 17 14.65 -5.04 -12.54
N THR A 18 15.64 -4.78 -13.41
CA THR A 18 16.55 -3.64 -13.25
C THR A 18 15.82 -2.32 -13.43
N LEU A 19 14.97 -2.20 -14.45
CA LEU A 19 14.17 -0.99 -14.68
C LEU A 19 13.20 -0.71 -13.53
N SER A 20 12.56 -1.75 -12.99
CA SER A 20 11.68 -1.65 -11.83
C SER A 20 12.44 -1.14 -10.59
N SER A 21 13.62 -1.73 -10.32
CA SER A 21 14.46 -1.33 -9.19
C SER A 21 14.95 0.12 -9.31
N VAL A 22 15.26 0.59 -10.52
CA VAL A 22 15.64 1.98 -10.79
C VAL A 22 14.45 2.94 -10.62
N ALA A 23 13.23 2.54 -10.97
CA ALA A 23 12.04 3.35 -10.73
C ALA A 23 11.78 3.55 -9.23
N VAL A 24 11.92 2.48 -8.44
CA VAL A 24 11.83 2.54 -6.97
C VAL A 24 12.96 3.40 -6.39
N ALA A 25 14.21 3.20 -6.84
CA ALA A 25 15.34 3.99 -6.38
C ALA A 25 15.18 5.48 -6.70
N ARG A 26 14.63 5.85 -7.87
CA ARG A 26 14.33 7.24 -8.22
C ARG A 26 13.24 7.85 -7.35
N ALA A 27 12.22 7.07 -6.99
CA ALA A 27 11.19 7.51 -6.05
C ALA A 27 11.75 7.75 -4.65
N VAL A 28 12.77 6.99 -4.23
CA VAL A 28 13.47 7.17 -2.95
C VAL A 28 14.45 8.35 -3.00
N VAL A 29 15.11 8.60 -4.14
CA VAL A 29 16.18 9.61 -4.29
C VAL A 29 15.66 11.03 -4.51
N ASP A 30 14.43 11.23 -5.02
CA ASP A 30 13.84 12.57 -5.16
C ASP A 30 12.71 12.84 -4.14
N PRO A 31 13.05 13.21 -2.89
CA PRO A 31 12.09 13.54 -1.86
C PRO A 31 11.27 14.81 -2.13
N ARG A 32 11.56 15.58 -3.19
CA ARG A 32 10.78 16.79 -3.56
C ARG A 32 9.46 16.45 -4.27
N ARG A 33 9.28 15.20 -4.70
CA ARG A 33 8.00 14.68 -5.19
C ARG A 33 7.14 14.07 -4.08
N ALA A 34 7.74 13.80 -2.92
CA ALA A 34 7.00 13.36 -1.75
C ALA A 34 6.41 14.59 -1.07
N ALA A 35 5.10 14.54 -0.81
CA ALA A 35 4.41 15.48 0.06
C ALA A 35 3.96 14.70 1.30
N PRO A 36 4.89 14.30 2.18
CA PRO A 36 4.56 13.38 3.25
C PRO A 36 3.68 14.05 4.28
N GLY A 37 2.76 13.28 4.86
CA GLY A 37 1.81 13.81 5.83
C GLY A 37 1.08 12.72 6.58
N PHE A 38 0.38 13.14 7.63
CA PHE A 38 -0.50 12.27 8.40
C PHE A 38 -1.94 12.53 7.99
N VAL A 39 -2.65 11.47 7.67
CA VAL A 39 -4.08 11.50 7.35
C VAL A 39 -4.81 10.62 8.34
N THR A 40 -5.85 11.17 8.97
CA THR A 40 -6.73 10.41 9.86
C THR A 40 -7.93 9.93 9.06
N VAL A 41 -8.15 8.63 9.01
CA VAL A 41 -9.23 8.03 8.22
C VAL A 41 -10.18 7.24 9.11
N PRO A 42 -11.50 7.52 9.07
CA PRO A 42 -12.48 6.75 9.82
C PRO A 42 -12.72 5.38 9.19
N LEU A 43 -12.81 4.34 10.04
CA LEU A 43 -13.20 2.99 9.67
C LEU A 43 -14.73 2.87 9.66
N THR A 44 -15.25 2.45 8.51
CA THR A 44 -16.69 2.42 8.24
C THR A 44 -17.29 1.01 8.27
N LEU A 45 -16.54 0.00 7.85
CA LEU A 45 -17.00 -1.38 7.71
C LEU A 45 -16.29 -2.36 8.65
N ALA A 46 -15.00 -2.14 8.93
CA ALA A 46 -14.22 -2.95 9.85
C ALA A 46 -14.66 -2.65 11.29
N ARG A 47 -15.12 -3.67 12.02
CA ARG A 47 -15.65 -3.55 13.39
C ARG A 47 -14.96 -4.46 14.39
N THR A 48 -14.39 -5.57 13.94
CA THR A 48 -13.68 -6.53 14.81
C THR A 48 -12.19 -6.23 14.86
N ASP A 49 -11.52 -6.61 15.95
CA ASP A 49 -10.06 -6.42 16.11
C ASP A 49 -9.26 -7.10 14.97
N VAL A 50 -9.76 -8.24 14.48
CA VAL A 50 -9.14 -8.95 13.34
C VAL A 50 -9.30 -8.15 12.05
N GLU A 51 -10.50 -7.66 11.74
CA GLU A 51 -10.75 -6.82 10.55
C GLU A 51 -9.90 -5.55 10.58
N ILE A 52 -9.84 -4.86 11.72
CA ILE A 52 -9.06 -3.64 11.88
C ILE A 52 -7.56 -3.92 11.69
N THR A 53 -7.07 -5.01 12.28
CA THR A 53 -5.67 -5.43 12.13
C THR A 53 -5.35 -5.76 10.67
N LEU A 54 -6.24 -6.47 9.98
CA LEU A 54 -6.06 -6.79 8.57
C LEU A 54 -6.05 -5.54 7.70
N VAL A 55 -6.99 -4.60 7.92
CA VAL A 55 -7.03 -3.31 7.20
C VAL A 55 -5.73 -2.53 7.45
N ALA A 56 -5.28 -2.39 8.70
CA ALA A 56 -4.05 -1.68 9.05
C ALA A 56 -2.79 -2.26 8.39
N ASN A 57 -2.70 -3.59 8.31
CA ASN A 57 -1.60 -4.27 7.64
C ASN A 57 -1.68 -4.12 6.12
N TYR A 58 -2.87 -4.21 5.53
CA TYR A 58 -3.05 -3.98 4.10
C TYR A 58 -2.64 -2.57 3.68
N ILE A 59 -3.00 -1.55 4.47
CA ILE A 59 -2.60 -0.16 4.21
C ILE A 59 -1.07 0.00 4.27
N THR A 60 -0.41 -0.66 5.21
CA THR A 60 1.07 -0.63 5.31
C THR A 60 1.75 -1.30 4.12
N LEU A 61 1.06 -2.20 3.43
CA LEU A 61 1.55 -2.85 2.21
C LEU A 61 1.22 -2.05 0.93
N THR A 62 0.36 -1.02 1.03
CA THR A 62 0.10 -0.11 -0.08
C THR A 62 1.34 0.79 -0.28
N PRO A 63 1.91 0.86 -1.49
CA PRO A 63 3.14 1.63 -1.72
C PRO A 63 2.98 3.09 -1.32
N GLY A 64 3.87 3.55 -0.44
CA GLY A 64 3.88 4.94 0.02
C GLY A 64 2.95 5.27 1.18
N THR A 65 2.35 4.27 1.84
CA THR A 65 1.58 4.47 3.07
C THR A 65 2.04 3.54 4.20
N LEU A 66 1.81 3.97 5.44
CA LEU A 66 2.15 3.24 6.67
C LEU A 66 1.07 3.52 7.71
N THR A 67 0.52 2.48 8.33
CA THR A 67 -0.37 2.67 9.48
C THR A 67 0.48 3.00 10.71
N VAL A 68 0.17 4.12 11.36
CA VAL A 68 0.91 4.63 12.53
C VAL A 68 0.25 4.19 13.82
N ASP A 69 -1.07 4.37 13.90
CA ASP A 69 -1.83 4.05 15.10
C ASP A 69 -3.31 3.82 14.79
N VAL A 70 -3.98 3.14 15.73
CA VAL A 70 -5.42 2.99 15.78
C VAL A 70 -5.92 3.74 17.01
N SER A 71 -6.86 4.65 16.82
CA SER A 71 -7.54 5.33 17.93
C SER A 71 -8.07 4.36 19.00
N ALA A 72 -8.10 4.82 20.26
CA ALA A 72 -8.53 4.00 21.40
C ALA A 72 -9.97 3.47 21.26
N ASP A 73 -10.84 4.21 20.57
CA ASP A 73 -12.22 3.80 20.28
C ASP A 73 -12.33 2.86 19.06
N ARG A 74 -11.21 2.54 18.41
CA ARG A 74 -11.09 1.66 17.24
C ARG A 74 -11.87 2.15 16.01
N ARG A 75 -12.11 3.46 15.90
CA ARG A 75 -12.91 4.02 14.80
C ARG A 75 -12.11 4.79 13.77
N THR A 76 -10.87 5.11 14.05
CA THR A 76 -10.00 5.87 13.16
C THR A 76 -8.60 5.27 13.10
N LEU A 77 -8.03 5.28 11.90
CA LEU A 77 -6.64 4.96 11.62
C LEU A 77 -5.86 6.26 11.37
N LEU A 78 -4.70 6.37 12.01
CA LEU A 78 -3.70 7.36 11.67
C LEU A 78 -2.75 6.76 10.65
N VAL A 79 -2.71 7.32 9.44
CA VAL A 79 -1.89 6.85 8.34
C VAL A 79 -0.84 7.89 8.01
N HIS A 80 0.41 7.46 7.91
CA HIS A 80 1.48 8.25 7.33
C HIS A 80 1.61 7.90 5.85
N ALA A 81 1.56 8.91 4.99
CA ALA A 81 1.73 8.73 3.56
C ALA A 81 2.94 9.53 3.07
N LEU A 82 3.66 9.02 2.08
CA LEU A 82 4.71 9.73 1.35
C LEU A 82 4.11 10.81 0.44
N GLU A 83 2.87 10.62 0.00
CA GLU A 83 2.05 11.61 -0.69
C GLU A 83 0.70 11.71 0.03
N ALA A 84 0.49 12.81 0.75
CA ALA A 84 -0.69 13.04 1.59
C ALA A 84 -1.93 13.45 0.76
N ASP A 85 -2.28 12.66 -0.25
CA ASP A 85 -3.57 12.76 -0.94
C ASP A 85 -4.66 12.10 -0.08
N GLU A 86 -5.31 12.92 0.75
CA GLU A 86 -6.38 12.46 1.64
C GLU A 86 -7.53 11.75 0.89
N ALA A 87 -7.89 12.21 -0.32
CA ALA A 87 -8.99 11.64 -1.08
C ALA A 87 -8.63 10.23 -1.59
N GLY A 88 -7.44 10.08 -2.18
CA GLY A 88 -6.92 8.79 -2.62
C GLY A 88 -6.77 7.79 -1.48
N ILE A 89 -6.17 8.22 -0.37
CA ILE A 89 -5.97 7.36 0.82
C ILE A 89 -7.32 6.89 1.38
N ARG A 90 -8.32 7.77 1.48
CA ARG A 90 -9.67 7.39 1.93
C ARG A 90 -10.32 6.37 0.98
N ALA A 91 -10.16 6.54 -0.32
CA ALA A 91 -10.72 5.61 -1.31
C ALA A 91 -10.07 4.23 -1.22
N ASP A 92 -8.74 4.17 -1.06
CA ASP A 92 -8.00 2.92 -0.90
C ASP A 92 -8.41 2.18 0.38
N ILE A 93 -8.54 2.90 1.49
CA ILE A 93 -8.98 2.32 2.76
C ILE A 93 -10.39 1.78 2.64
N ALA A 94 -11.32 2.51 2.02
CA ALA A 94 -12.68 2.00 1.80
C ALA A 94 -12.69 0.72 0.94
N ALA A 95 -11.85 0.65 -0.11
CA ALA A 95 -11.73 -0.55 -0.93
C ALA A 95 -11.14 -1.74 -0.14
N ILE A 96 -10.16 -1.52 0.72
CA ILE A 96 -9.59 -2.53 1.61
C ILE A 96 -10.63 -2.99 2.63
N GLU A 97 -11.37 -2.07 3.24
CA GLU A 97 -12.43 -2.37 4.19
C GLU A 97 -13.49 -3.31 3.58
N VAL A 98 -13.90 -3.07 2.34
CA VAL A 98 -14.84 -3.95 1.61
C VAL A 98 -14.26 -5.36 1.44
N ARG A 99 -12.98 -5.47 1.03
CA ARG A 99 -12.31 -6.76 0.80
C ARG A 99 -12.14 -7.56 2.09
N VAL A 100 -11.67 -6.91 3.15
CA VAL A 100 -11.45 -7.55 4.45
C VAL A 100 -12.77 -8.03 5.03
N THR A 101 -13.76 -7.14 5.09
CA THR A 101 -15.06 -7.44 5.69
C THR A 101 -15.81 -8.54 4.91
N GLY A 102 -15.66 -8.59 3.58
CA GLY A 102 -16.23 -9.66 2.75
C GLY A 102 -15.54 -11.01 2.91
N ALA A 103 -14.32 -11.06 3.44
CA ALA A 103 -13.59 -12.30 3.70
C ALA A 103 -13.75 -12.82 5.13
N THR A 104 -14.15 -11.97 6.08
CA THR A 104 -14.29 -12.28 7.51
C THR A 104 -15.74 -12.51 7.96
N ARG A 105 -16.73 -12.30 7.09
CA ARG A 105 -18.17 -12.53 7.34
C ARG A 105 -18.69 -13.65 6.46
#